data_AF-A0A1Q5UL48-F1
#
_entry.id   AF-A0A1Q5UL48-F1
#
_cell.length_a   1.000
_cell.length_b   1.000
_cell.length_c   1.000
_cell.angle_alpha   90.00
_cell.angle_beta   90.00
_cell.angle_gamma   90.00
#
_symmetry.space_group_name_H-M   'P 1'
#
loop_
_entity.id
_entity.type
_entity.pdbx_description
1 polymer ?
#
loop_
_entity_poly.entity_id
_entity_poly.type
_entity_poly.pdbx_seq_one_letter_code
_entity_poly.pdbx_strand_id
1 'polypeptide(L)'
;MTSSQTKGHYPLLWVTGPAGSGKTPLATKAIDSLKSSQRLAYFYCDAQDANKRSFLDILRNWCWQLLSQDQARLREVKSIKDRRQMISGTVLIEVLGVILSREKDVVLVIDDFDECETQEQAKLYHKFSTISQLAKLLVFSRPLQGSVRALQKAIPENLIRLEISEGDTKSDINQFIERRVADLGIYDTFILAEIISMLQSKTNGTFL
;
A
#
# COMPACT_ATOMS: atom_id res chain seq x y z
N MET A 1 -34.80 -8.78 -5.63
CA MET A 1 -33.91 -9.84 -6.15
C MET A 1 -32.50 -9.51 -5.69
N THR A 2 -31.97 -10.30 -4.77
CA THR A 2 -30.65 -10.14 -4.16
C THR A 2 -29.56 -10.47 -5.17
N SER A 3 -28.86 -9.45 -5.68
CA SER A 3 -27.65 -9.65 -6.47
C SER A 3 -26.55 -10.18 -5.56
N SER A 4 -26.13 -11.43 -5.74
CA SER A 4 -24.96 -11.99 -5.08
C SER A 4 -23.71 -11.24 -5.56
N GLN A 5 -23.16 -10.37 -4.72
CA GLN A 5 -21.81 -9.85 -4.92
C GLN A 5 -20.84 -11.03 -4.79
N THR A 6 -20.25 -11.44 -5.90
CA THR A 6 -18.99 -12.19 -5.86
C THR A 6 -17.99 -11.34 -5.07
N LYS A 7 -17.38 -11.91 -4.02
CA LYS A 7 -16.34 -11.22 -3.24
C LYS A 7 -15.13 -10.97 -4.15
N GLY A 8 -15.08 -9.81 -4.81
CA GLY A 8 -13.91 -9.35 -5.55
C GLY A 8 -12.80 -8.93 -4.60
N HIS A 9 -11.54 -9.08 -5.01
CA HIS A 9 -10.43 -8.43 -4.33
C HIS A 9 -10.30 -7.00 -4.84
N TYR A 10 -10.06 -6.05 -3.94
CA TYR A 10 -9.52 -4.75 -4.29
C TYR A 10 -8.15 -4.90 -4.98
N PRO A 11 -7.79 -3.95 -5.85
CA PRO A 11 -6.52 -4.00 -6.53
C PRO A 11 -5.33 -3.71 -5.62
N LEU A 12 -4.20 -4.31 -6.00
CA LEU A 12 -2.87 -3.96 -5.50
C LEU A 12 -2.10 -3.28 -6.62
N LEU A 13 -1.77 -2.01 -6.43
CA LEU A 13 -0.83 -1.28 -7.29
C LEU A 13 0.59 -1.43 -6.75
N TRP A 14 1.46 -2.05 -7.52
CA TRP A 14 2.87 -2.23 -7.23
C TRP A 14 3.71 -1.35 -8.16
N VAL A 15 4.29 -0.30 -7.60
CA VAL A 15 5.18 0.63 -8.29
C VAL A 15 6.63 0.20 -8.08
N THR A 16 7.30 -0.19 -9.16
CA THR A 16 8.68 -0.67 -9.16
C THR A 16 9.64 0.30 -9.82
N GLY A 17 10.90 0.33 -9.38
CA GLY A 17 11.96 1.07 -10.08
C GLY A 17 13.29 1.02 -9.34
N PRO A 18 14.41 1.38 -10.01
CA PRO A 18 15.75 1.33 -9.43
C PRO A 18 15.91 2.28 -8.23
N ALA A 19 17.02 2.14 -7.49
CA ALA A 19 17.38 3.11 -6.45
C ALA A 19 17.54 4.50 -7.08
N GLY A 20 17.12 5.56 -6.39
CA GLY A 20 17.16 6.92 -6.94
C GLY A 20 16.08 7.24 -7.96
N SER A 21 15.23 6.28 -8.37
CA SER A 21 14.10 6.56 -9.27
C SER A 21 12.98 7.39 -8.63
N GLY A 22 13.14 7.82 -7.37
CA GLY A 22 12.26 8.69 -6.59
C GLY A 22 10.99 8.05 -6.04
N LYS A 23 10.95 6.72 -5.82
CA LYS A 23 9.78 6.01 -5.29
C LYS A 23 9.23 6.64 -4.01
N THR A 24 10.09 6.92 -3.03
CA THR A 24 9.74 7.54 -1.75
C THR A 24 9.08 8.92 -1.86
N PRO A 25 9.62 9.90 -2.65
CA PRO A 25 8.89 11.14 -2.94
C PRO A 25 7.50 10.91 -3.53
N LEU A 26 7.37 9.94 -4.44
CA LEU A 26 6.09 9.62 -5.06
C LEU A 26 5.11 8.99 -4.06
N ALA A 27 5.56 8.06 -3.23
CA ALA A 27 4.76 7.45 -2.17
C ALA A 27 4.25 8.51 -1.19
N THR A 28 5.14 9.41 -0.75
CA THR A 28 4.81 10.51 0.16
C THR A 28 3.75 11.42 -0.42
N LYS A 29 3.93 11.82 -1.68
CA LYS A 29 2.99 12.73 -2.33
C LYS A 29 1.63 12.04 -2.60
N ALA A 30 1.62 10.76 -3.00
CA ALA A 30 0.40 9.96 -3.09
C ALA A 30 -0.36 9.87 -1.75
N ILE A 31 0.37 9.64 -0.65
CA ILE A 31 -0.19 9.65 0.70
C ILE A 31 -0.82 11.01 1.02
N ASP A 32 -0.13 12.11 0.74
CA ASP A 32 -0.63 13.46 1.06
C ASP A 32 -1.90 13.83 0.28
N SER A 33 -1.97 13.45 -1.01
CA SER A 33 -3.16 13.59 -1.84
C SER A 33 -4.35 12.79 -1.28
N LEU A 34 -4.11 11.52 -0.92
CA LEU A 34 -5.13 10.60 -0.42
C LEU A 34 -5.67 10.99 0.96
N LYS A 35 -4.85 11.59 1.84
CA LYS A 35 -5.22 11.91 3.24
C LYS A 35 -6.48 12.77 3.37
N SER A 36 -6.80 13.57 2.35
CA SER A 36 -7.91 14.52 2.38
C SER A 36 -9.28 13.88 2.13
N SER A 37 -9.32 12.75 1.43
CA SER A 37 -10.55 12.13 0.92
C SER A 37 -10.66 10.64 1.22
N GLN A 38 -9.58 9.99 1.63
CA GLN A 38 -9.53 8.56 1.89
C GLN A 38 -9.01 8.27 3.29
N ARG A 39 -9.57 7.23 3.89
CA ARG A 39 -9.01 6.64 5.10
C ARG A 39 -7.82 5.78 4.70
N LEU A 40 -6.67 6.01 5.30
CA LEU A 40 -5.45 5.32 4.88
C LEU A 40 -4.49 5.06 6.03
N ALA A 41 -3.62 4.09 5.84
CA ALA A 41 -2.43 3.92 6.67
C ALA A 41 -1.22 3.62 5.80
N TYR A 42 -0.06 4.12 6.23
CA TYR A 42 1.18 4.00 5.45
C TYR A 42 2.35 3.56 6.31
N PHE A 43 3.32 2.89 5.70
CA PHE A 43 4.55 2.48 6.35
C PHE A 43 5.75 2.69 5.43
N TYR A 44 6.79 3.33 5.94
CA TYR A 44 8.08 3.48 5.27
C TYR A 44 9.02 2.43 5.83
N CYS A 45 9.40 1.46 4.99
CA CYS A 45 10.39 0.48 5.37
C CYS A 45 11.79 1.12 5.42
N ASP A 46 12.61 0.67 6.37
CA ASP A 46 13.98 1.14 6.54
C ASP A 46 14.84 -0.02 7.08
N ALA A 47 15.80 -0.49 6.29
CA ALA A 47 16.65 -1.62 6.66
C ALA A 47 17.53 -1.32 7.90
N GLN A 48 17.82 -0.05 8.17
CA GLN A 48 18.66 0.42 9.27
C GLN A 48 17.90 0.61 10.58
N ASP A 49 16.57 0.73 10.53
CA ASP A 49 15.71 0.86 11.71
C ASP A 49 15.02 -0.48 12.01
N ALA A 50 15.38 -1.10 13.14
CA ALA A 50 14.83 -2.37 13.57
C ALA A 50 13.30 -2.36 13.76
N ASN A 51 12.68 -1.18 13.93
CA ASN A 51 11.23 -1.01 14.05
C ASN A 51 10.54 -0.71 12.70
N LYS A 52 11.28 -0.72 11.60
CA LYS A 52 10.79 -0.37 10.25
C LYS A 52 11.05 -1.44 9.21
N ARG A 53 11.24 -2.69 9.61
CA ARG A 53 11.63 -3.75 8.67
C ARG A 53 10.93 -5.08 8.86
N SER A 54 10.01 -5.20 9.82
CA SER A 54 9.29 -6.44 10.08
C SER A 54 7.81 -6.38 9.68
N PHE A 55 7.27 -7.56 9.38
CA PHE A 55 5.84 -7.80 9.19
C PHE A 55 5.01 -7.30 10.38
N LEU A 56 5.51 -7.49 11.60
CA LEU A 56 4.82 -7.04 12.81
C LEU A 56 4.76 -5.52 12.89
N ASP A 57 5.83 -4.83 12.52
CA ASP A 57 5.88 -3.37 12.57
C ASP A 57 4.90 -2.74 11.59
N ILE A 58 4.84 -3.27 10.36
CA ILE A 58 3.89 -2.84 9.32
C ILE A 58 2.45 -2.95 9.85
N LEU A 59 2.05 -4.15 10.32
CA LEU A 59 0.69 -4.38 10.78
C LEU A 59 0.32 -3.55 12.01
N ARG A 60 1.24 -3.47 12.98
CA ARG A 60 1.01 -2.73 14.22
C ARG A 60 0.87 -1.25 13.94
N ASN A 61 1.67 -0.72 13.02
CA ASN A 61 1.60 0.66 12.59
C ASN A 61 0.29 0.95 11.84
N TRP A 62 -0.10 0.11 10.87
CA TRP A 62 -1.36 0.27 10.16
C TRP A 62 -2.59 0.24 11.09
N CYS A 63 -2.66 -0.75 11.98
CA CYS A 63 -3.74 -0.81 12.98
C CYS A 63 -3.77 0.47 13.82
N TRP A 64 -2.62 0.93 14.29
CA TRP A 64 -2.54 2.14 15.10
C TRP A 64 -2.97 3.40 14.34
N GLN A 65 -2.52 3.59 13.10
CA GLN A 65 -2.90 4.74 12.28
C GLN A 65 -4.40 4.77 12.03
N LEU A 66 -4.99 3.65 11.58
CA LEU A 66 -6.42 3.58 11.29
C LEU A 66 -7.24 3.82 12.56
N LEU A 67 -6.90 3.16 13.66
CA LEU A 67 -7.61 3.34 14.93
C LEU A 67 -7.47 4.77 15.49
N SER A 68 -6.34 5.41 15.25
CA SER A 68 -6.05 6.77 15.75
C SER A 68 -6.80 7.87 14.98
N GLN A 69 -7.35 7.55 13.80
CA GLN A 69 -8.13 8.51 13.01
C GLN A 69 -9.59 8.63 13.48
N ASP A 70 -10.00 7.89 14.50
CA ASP A 70 -11.30 8.03 15.15
C ASP A 70 -11.09 8.49 16.62
N GLN A 71 -11.57 9.69 16.93
CA GLN A 71 -11.41 10.28 18.27
C GLN A 71 -12.04 9.45 19.40
N ALA A 72 -13.12 8.72 19.11
CA ALA A 72 -13.74 7.84 20.10
C ALA A 72 -12.86 6.61 20.39
N ARG A 73 -12.22 6.06 19.34
CA ARG A 73 -11.35 4.87 19.44
C ARG A 73 -9.96 5.19 19.98
N LEU A 74 -9.47 6.41 19.79
CA LEU A 74 -8.17 6.87 20.30
C LEU A 74 -7.94 6.60 21.80
N ARG A 75 -8.99 6.70 22.62
CA ARG A 75 -8.92 6.43 24.07
C ARG A 75 -8.76 4.94 24.38
N GLU A 76 -9.50 4.08 23.69
CA GLU A 76 -9.42 2.63 23.82
C GLU A 76 -8.09 2.08 23.28
N VAL A 77 -7.53 2.71 22.26
CA VAL A 77 -6.29 2.25 21.60
C VAL A 77 -5.06 2.64 22.40
N LYS A 78 -5.06 3.81 23.06
CA LYS A 78 -3.97 4.24 23.93
C LYS A 78 -3.75 3.29 25.10
N SER A 79 -4.82 2.74 25.70
CA SER A 79 -4.68 1.77 26.80
C SER A 79 -4.12 0.41 26.35
N ILE A 80 -4.27 0.07 25.06
CA ILE A 80 -3.69 -1.14 24.45
C ILE A 80 -2.23 -0.92 24.04
N LYS A 81 -1.87 0.30 23.61
CA LYS A 81 -0.50 0.67 23.19
C LYS A 81 0.54 0.42 24.27
N ASP A 82 0.16 0.53 25.53
CA ASP A 82 1.07 0.29 26.67
C ASP A 82 1.38 -1.22 26.88
N ARG A 83 0.65 -2.12 26.20
CA ARG A 83 0.88 -3.59 26.21
C ARG A 83 1.66 -4.08 24.99
N ARG A 84 2.59 -3.25 24.50
CA ARG A 84 3.32 -3.39 23.22
C ARG A 84 4.06 -4.72 22.98
N GLN A 85 4.30 -5.55 24.00
CA GLN A 85 5.29 -6.63 23.94
C GLN A 85 4.78 -8.06 23.70
N MET A 86 3.48 -8.34 23.53
CA MET A 86 3.01 -9.74 23.39
C MET A 86 2.02 -10.02 22.25
N ILE A 87 1.73 -9.07 21.38
CA ILE A 87 0.74 -9.27 20.30
C ILE A 87 1.41 -9.94 19.10
N SER A 88 0.97 -11.16 18.77
CA SER A 88 1.43 -11.92 17.62
C SER A 88 0.93 -11.33 16.30
N GLY A 89 1.59 -11.70 15.19
CA GLY A 89 1.21 -11.25 13.85
C GLY A 89 -0.18 -11.73 13.43
N THR A 90 -0.59 -12.93 13.86
CA THR A 90 -1.94 -13.46 13.62
C THR A 90 -3.00 -12.57 14.25
N VAL A 91 -2.81 -12.18 15.52
CA VAL A 91 -3.74 -11.29 16.22
C VAL A 91 -3.80 -9.93 15.54
N LEU A 92 -2.67 -9.37 15.09
CA LEU A 92 -2.67 -8.10 14.36
C LEU A 92 -3.39 -8.19 13.01
N ILE A 93 -3.28 -9.30 12.28
CA ILE A 93 -4.04 -9.52 11.05
C ILE A 93 -5.54 -9.57 11.33
N GLU A 94 -5.97 -10.26 12.39
CA GLU A 94 -7.38 -10.33 12.79
C GLU A 94 -7.91 -8.94 13.17
N VAL A 95 -7.16 -8.19 13.99
CA VAL A 95 -7.49 -6.82 14.36
C VAL A 95 -7.58 -5.93 13.12
N LEU A 96 -6.61 -6.00 12.21
CA LEU A 96 -6.64 -5.27 10.95
C LEU A 96 -7.90 -5.65 10.15
N GLY A 97 -8.22 -6.93 10.03
CA GLY A 97 -9.43 -7.40 9.35
C GLY A 97 -10.72 -6.84 9.96
N VAL A 98 -10.82 -6.78 11.29
CA VAL A 98 -11.98 -6.18 11.98
C VAL A 98 -12.08 -4.68 11.68
N ILE A 99 -10.97 -3.94 11.72
CA ILE A 99 -10.93 -2.52 11.37
C ILE A 99 -11.42 -2.32 9.93
N LEU A 100 -10.80 -3.02 8.98
CA LEU A 100 -11.10 -2.88 7.55
C LEU A 100 -12.51 -3.33 7.19
N SER A 101 -13.08 -4.32 7.89
CA SER A 101 -14.47 -4.76 7.64
C SER A 101 -15.53 -3.71 7.98
N ARG A 102 -15.19 -2.73 8.82
CA ARG A 102 -16.09 -1.65 9.28
C ARG A 102 -15.89 -0.35 8.50
N GLU A 103 -14.86 -0.30 7.67
CA GLU A 103 -14.41 0.91 6.98
C GLU A 103 -14.44 0.64 5.47
N LYS A 104 -15.02 1.56 4.70
CA LYS A 104 -15.07 1.41 3.25
C LYS A 104 -13.87 2.10 2.63
N ASP A 105 -13.40 1.55 1.51
CA ASP A 105 -12.40 2.17 0.63
C ASP A 105 -11.03 2.49 1.26
N VAL A 106 -10.64 1.78 2.32
CA VAL A 106 -9.34 2.00 2.99
C VAL A 106 -8.18 1.72 2.05
N VAL A 107 -7.16 2.59 2.08
CA VAL A 107 -5.91 2.44 1.33
C VAL A 107 -4.75 2.13 2.28
N LEU A 108 -4.03 1.05 2.01
CA LEU A 108 -2.84 0.66 2.75
C LEU A 108 -1.61 0.85 1.87
N VAL A 109 -0.65 1.65 2.34
CA VAL A 109 0.56 2.02 1.60
C VAL A 109 1.81 1.42 2.26
N ILE A 110 2.72 0.87 1.47
CA ILE A 110 4.06 0.46 1.89
C ILE A 110 5.07 1.07 0.93
N ASP A 111 6.05 1.78 1.47
CA ASP A 111 7.18 2.31 0.72
C ASP A 111 8.48 1.59 1.06
N ASP A 112 9.35 1.46 0.05
CA ASP A 112 10.61 0.73 0.08
C ASP A 112 10.51 -0.69 0.68
N PHE A 113 9.44 -1.42 0.31
CA PHE A 113 9.15 -2.74 0.89
C PHE A 113 10.29 -3.77 0.71
N ASP A 114 11.17 -3.58 -0.27
CA ASP A 114 12.35 -4.38 -0.48
C ASP A 114 13.43 -4.23 0.62
N GLU A 115 13.32 -3.23 1.50
CA GLU A 115 14.18 -3.05 2.67
C GLU A 115 13.81 -3.96 3.86
N CYS A 116 12.63 -4.57 3.84
CA CYS A 116 12.30 -5.67 4.74
C CYS A 116 13.13 -6.91 4.39
N GLU A 117 13.51 -7.70 5.40
CA GLU A 117 14.14 -9.00 5.14
C GLU A 117 13.20 -9.93 4.34
N THR A 118 13.76 -10.80 3.50
CA THR A 118 12.99 -11.70 2.62
C THR A 118 11.94 -12.52 3.37
N GLN A 119 12.24 -12.95 4.60
CA GLN A 119 11.30 -13.72 5.43
C GLN A 119 10.11 -12.87 5.89
N GLU A 120 10.35 -11.60 6.22
CA GLU A 120 9.31 -10.64 6.60
C GLU A 120 8.44 -10.26 5.41
N GLN A 121 9.05 -10.06 4.24
CA GLN A 121 8.32 -9.84 2.99
C GLN A 121 7.40 -11.03 2.66
N ALA A 122 7.92 -12.26 2.77
CA ALA A 122 7.15 -13.48 2.52
C ALA A 122 5.91 -13.59 3.42
N LYS A 123 6.05 -13.29 4.72
CA LYS A 123 4.91 -13.26 5.67
C LYS A 123 3.81 -12.33 5.19
N LEU A 124 4.17 -11.14 4.69
CA LEU A 124 3.19 -10.17 4.22
C LEU A 124 2.60 -10.54 2.85
N TYR A 125 3.39 -11.04 1.89
CA TYR A 125 2.87 -11.54 0.61
C TYR A 125 1.79 -12.60 0.82
N HIS A 126 1.98 -13.50 1.79
CA HIS A 126 0.96 -14.52 2.14
C HIS A 126 -0.34 -13.93 2.70
N LYS A 127 -0.33 -12.68 3.18
CA LYS A 127 -1.50 -11.99 3.70
C LYS A 127 -2.13 -11.01 2.73
N PHE A 128 -1.44 -10.63 1.66
CA PHE A 128 -1.97 -9.72 0.65
C PHE A 128 -3.28 -10.18 0.02
N SER A 129 -3.46 -11.48 -0.23
CA SER A 129 -4.74 -12.02 -0.71
C SER A 129 -5.89 -11.71 0.26
N THR A 130 -5.69 -11.94 1.56
CA THR A 130 -6.71 -11.67 2.58
C THR A 130 -6.93 -10.17 2.77
N ILE A 131 -5.86 -9.38 2.81
CA ILE A 131 -5.94 -7.92 2.99
C ILE A 131 -6.65 -7.29 1.81
N SER A 132 -6.37 -7.72 0.58
CA SER A 132 -7.00 -7.19 -0.62
C SER A 132 -8.48 -7.51 -0.74
N GLN A 133 -9.04 -8.43 0.05
CA GLN A 133 -10.50 -8.58 0.14
C GLN A 133 -11.19 -7.41 0.85
N LEU A 134 -10.43 -6.61 1.60
CA LEU A 134 -10.97 -5.58 2.49
C LEU A 134 -10.40 -4.18 2.24
N ALA A 135 -9.21 -4.06 1.63
CA ALA A 135 -8.55 -2.78 1.40
C ALA A 135 -7.76 -2.75 0.08
N LYS A 136 -7.60 -1.54 -0.47
CA LYS A 136 -6.70 -1.26 -1.60
C LYS A 136 -5.26 -1.26 -1.10
N LEU A 137 -4.34 -1.79 -1.90
CA LEU A 137 -2.91 -1.83 -1.55
C LEU A 137 -2.09 -1.02 -2.54
N LEU A 138 -1.18 -0.19 -2.03
CA LEU A 138 -0.20 0.55 -2.80
C LEU A 138 1.20 0.21 -2.27
N VAL A 139 2.01 -0.44 -3.09
CA VAL A 139 3.34 -0.93 -2.70
C VAL A 139 4.39 -0.29 -3.60
N PHE A 140 5.40 0.32 -3.01
CA PHE A 140 6.59 0.81 -3.70
C PHE A 140 7.79 -0.02 -3.29
N SER A 141 8.52 -0.55 -4.27
CA SER A 141 9.76 -1.30 -3.98
C SER A 141 10.64 -1.46 -5.21
N ARG A 142 11.87 -1.94 -5.04
CA ARG A 142 12.62 -2.58 -6.13
C ARG A 142 11.96 -3.93 -6.48
N PRO A 143 12.01 -4.37 -7.76
CA PRO A 143 11.59 -5.72 -8.12
C PRO A 143 12.69 -6.72 -7.74
N LEU A 144 12.70 -7.18 -6.49
CA LEU A 144 13.64 -8.23 -6.06
C LEU A 144 13.32 -9.58 -6.71
N GLN A 145 14.31 -10.47 -6.74
CA GLN A 145 14.12 -11.82 -7.26
C GLN A 145 12.99 -12.52 -6.50
N GLY A 146 11.99 -12.99 -7.24
CA GLY A 146 10.84 -13.68 -6.68
C GLY A 146 9.66 -12.80 -6.26
N SER A 147 9.82 -11.47 -6.11
CA SER A 147 8.73 -10.55 -5.73
C SER A 147 7.57 -10.61 -6.72
N VAL A 148 7.86 -10.63 -8.03
CA VAL A 148 6.83 -10.75 -9.08
C VAL A 148 6.02 -12.02 -8.92
N ARG A 149 6.69 -13.17 -8.78
CA ARG A 149 6.04 -14.47 -8.64
C ARG A 149 5.24 -14.56 -7.33
N ALA A 150 5.76 -14.01 -6.24
CA ALA A 150 5.09 -13.98 -4.95
C ALA A 150 3.80 -13.16 -5.01
N LEU A 151 3.85 -11.96 -5.60
CA LEU A 151 2.70 -11.08 -5.77
C LEU A 151 1.67 -11.65 -6.74
N GLN A 152 2.10 -12.20 -7.88
CA GLN A 152 1.20 -12.87 -8.83
C GLN A 152 0.49 -14.07 -8.20
N LYS A 153 1.19 -14.83 -7.33
CA LYS A 153 0.56 -15.93 -6.58
C LYS A 153 -0.42 -15.42 -5.54
N ALA A 154 -0.10 -14.32 -4.86
CA ALA A 154 -0.95 -13.77 -3.80
C ALA A 154 -2.21 -13.07 -4.35
N ILE A 155 -2.08 -12.37 -5.48
CA ILE A 155 -3.16 -11.57 -6.09
C ILE A 155 -3.08 -11.71 -7.63
N PRO A 156 -3.48 -12.86 -8.20
CA PRO A 156 -3.30 -13.12 -9.63
C PRO A 156 -4.12 -12.19 -10.53
N GLU A 157 -5.37 -11.90 -10.18
CA GLU A 157 -6.31 -11.17 -11.05
C GLU A 157 -6.32 -9.65 -10.82
N ASN A 158 -5.84 -9.20 -9.66
CA ASN A 158 -5.96 -7.81 -9.22
C ASN A 158 -4.60 -7.14 -8.93
N LEU A 159 -3.50 -7.79 -9.36
CA LEU A 159 -2.16 -7.18 -9.33
C LEU A 159 -1.99 -6.24 -10.52
N ILE A 160 -1.68 -5.00 -10.18
CA ILE A 160 -1.32 -3.96 -11.13
C ILE A 160 0.14 -3.61 -10.91
N ARG A 161 0.99 -3.87 -11.89
CA ARG A 161 2.40 -3.48 -11.84
C ARG A 161 2.63 -2.24 -12.70
N LEU A 162 3.34 -1.27 -12.13
CA LEU A 162 3.83 -0.07 -12.80
C LEU A 162 5.33 0.01 -12.60
N GLU A 163 6.10 0.10 -13.68
CA GLU A 163 7.55 0.23 -13.62
C GLU A 163 7.98 1.63 -13.99
N ILE A 164 8.83 2.24 -13.16
CA ILE A 164 9.48 3.53 -13.41
C ILE A 164 10.85 3.20 -14.01
N SER A 165 10.98 3.35 -15.32
CA SER A 165 12.26 3.17 -16.02
C SER A 165 12.99 4.50 -16.20
N GLU A 166 14.33 4.46 -16.35
CA GLU A 166 15.15 5.65 -16.61
C GLU A 166 14.97 6.21 -18.03
N GLY A 167 14.37 5.44 -18.95
CA GLY A 167 14.20 5.79 -20.37
C GLY A 167 12.76 6.12 -20.78
N ASP A 168 11.80 6.05 -19.85
CA ASP A 168 10.40 6.28 -20.17
C ASP A 168 10.16 7.74 -20.54
N THR A 169 9.65 7.99 -21.75
CA THR A 169 9.22 9.33 -22.14
C THR A 169 7.91 9.69 -21.44
N LYS A 170 7.66 10.99 -21.24
CA LYS A 170 6.40 11.52 -20.68
C LYS A 170 5.15 10.85 -21.25
N SER A 171 5.14 10.58 -22.56
CA SER A 171 3.97 10.07 -23.28
C SER A 171 3.64 8.62 -22.95
N ASP A 172 4.64 7.76 -22.76
CA ASP A 172 4.44 6.32 -22.61
C ASP A 172 3.95 5.97 -21.19
N ILE A 173 4.51 6.64 -20.19
CA ILE A 173 4.02 6.58 -18.80
C ILE A 173 2.57 7.08 -18.72
N ASN A 174 2.23 8.17 -19.41
CA ASN A 174 0.88 8.74 -19.37
C ASN A 174 -0.17 7.76 -19.87
N GLN A 175 0.07 7.17 -21.04
CA GLN A 175 -0.89 6.26 -21.65
C GLN A 175 -0.98 4.92 -20.89
N PHE A 176 0.11 4.49 -20.25
CA PHE A 176 0.12 3.29 -19.40
C PHE A 176 -0.65 3.51 -18.10
N ILE A 177 -0.43 4.63 -17.42
CA ILE A 177 -1.10 4.93 -16.15
C ILE A 177 -2.59 5.21 -16.38
N GLU A 178 -2.96 6.03 -17.36
CA GLU A 178 -4.37 6.32 -17.66
C GLU A 178 -5.19 5.04 -17.94
N ARG A 179 -4.63 4.10 -18.71
CA ARG A 179 -5.28 2.79 -18.96
C ARG A 179 -5.42 1.96 -17.70
N ARG A 180 -4.37 1.90 -16.87
CA ARG A 180 -4.35 1.03 -15.68
C ARG A 180 -5.11 1.61 -14.49
N VAL A 181 -5.35 2.92 -14.52
CA VAL A 181 -6.17 3.67 -13.57
C VAL A 181 -7.65 3.38 -13.76
N ALA A 182 -8.11 3.22 -15.00
CA ALA A 182 -9.46 2.75 -15.29
C ALA A 182 -9.70 1.34 -14.71
N ASP A 183 -8.69 0.47 -14.72
CA ASP A 183 -8.77 -0.89 -14.18
C ASP A 183 -8.85 -0.94 -12.64
N LEU A 184 -8.42 0.11 -11.93
CA LEU A 184 -8.39 0.12 -10.46
C LEU A 184 -9.78 0.28 -9.81
N GLY A 185 -10.82 0.65 -10.57
CA GLY A 185 -12.15 0.93 -10.03
C GLY A 185 -12.15 2.00 -8.94
N ILE A 186 -11.09 2.82 -8.86
CA ILE A 186 -11.03 3.98 -7.98
C ILE A 186 -11.87 5.06 -8.68
N TYR A 187 -13.11 5.21 -8.23
CA TYR A 187 -14.04 6.21 -8.79
C TYR A 187 -13.65 7.65 -8.46
N ASP A 188 -12.67 7.83 -7.57
CA ASP A 188 -12.08 9.13 -7.28
C ASP A 188 -10.98 9.44 -8.32
N THR A 189 -11.47 9.85 -9.49
CA THR A 189 -10.66 10.29 -10.64
C THR A 189 -9.67 11.41 -10.29
N PHE A 190 -9.92 12.17 -9.21
CA PHE A 190 -9.07 13.27 -8.77
C PHE A 190 -7.76 12.77 -8.14
N ILE A 191 -7.85 11.83 -7.19
CA ILE A 191 -6.68 11.24 -6.52
C ILE A 191 -5.79 10.51 -7.52
N LEU A 192 -6.42 9.80 -8.45
CA LEU A 192 -5.72 9.08 -9.51
C LEU A 192 -5.06 10.04 -10.49
N ALA A 193 -5.75 11.11 -10.90
CA ALA A 193 -5.17 12.17 -11.71
C ALA A 193 -3.99 12.84 -10.99
N GLU A 194 -4.05 12.95 -9.66
CA GLU A 194 -2.93 13.43 -8.85
C GLU A 194 -1.76 12.45 -8.88
N ILE A 195 -1.99 11.15 -8.62
CA ILE A 195 -0.95 10.10 -8.71
C ILE A 195 -0.34 10.04 -10.12
N ILE A 196 -1.17 10.17 -11.16
CA ILE A 196 -0.76 10.31 -12.56
C ILE A 196 0.12 11.56 -12.74
N SER A 197 -0.33 12.73 -12.29
CA SER A 197 0.38 14.01 -12.40
C SER A 197 1.71 14.01 -11.65
N MET A 198 1.79 13.24 -10.57
CA MET A 198 3.01 13.04 -9.79
C MET A 198 4.02 12.12 -10.47
N LEU A 199 3.54 11.01 -11.02
CA LEU A 199 4.36 10.13 -11.85
C LEU A 199 4.89 10.89 -13.08
N GLN A 200 4.07 11.77 -13.66
CA GLN A 200 4.44 12.69 -14.72
C GLN A 200 5.54 13.68 -14.34
N SER A 201 5.56 14.22 -13.12
CA SER A 201 6.56 15.26 -12.74
C SER A 201 7.99 14.72 -12.57
N LYS A 202 8.18 13.41 -12.39
CA LYS A 202 9.52 12.77 -12.37
C LYS A 202 10.26 12.80 -13.68
N THR A 203 9.55 12.73 -14.79
CA THR A 203 10.14 12.78 -16.13
C THR A 203 10.78 14.14 -16.47
N ASN A 204 10.60 15.15 -15.61
CA ASN A 204 11.23 16.46 -15.69
C ASN A 204 12.47 16.63 -14.78
N GLY A 205 12.94 15.56 -14.11
CA GLY A 205 14.23 15.59 -13.41
C GLY A 205 14.30 16.51 -12.20
N THR A 206 13.24 16.64 -11.40
CA THR A 206 13.36 17.38 -10.12
C THR A 206 12.45 16.83 -9.04
N PHE A 207 13.07 16.21 -8.04
CA PHE A 207 12.58 16.17 -6.65
C PHE A 207 13.76 16.61 -5.79
N LEU A 208 13.91 17.93 -5.61
CA LEU A 208 14.71 18.54 -4.57
C LEU A 208 13.77 18.97 -3.44
#